data_AF-A0A963QNT0-F1
#
_entry.id   AF-A0A963QNT0-F1
#
_cell.length_a   1.000
_cell.length_b   1.000
_cell.length_c   1.000
_cell.angle_alpha   90.00
_cell.angle_beta   90.00
_cell.angle_gamma   90.00
#
_symmetry.space_group_name_H-M   'P 1'
#
loop_
_entity.id
_entity.type
_entity.pdbx_description
1 polymer ?
#
loop_
_entity_poly.entity_id
_entity_poly.type
_entity_poly.pdbx_seq_one_letter_code
_entity_poly.pdbx_strand_id
1 'polypeptide(L)'
;MIEFYPQIHWVHVTAIVLSGAWMVMRGAALLAGMTWPREGFAWSISLAIDGTVLTAAAMLLSILPTEMFVNHWLTVKLIFVTIYFVCGYALLLMQAGRARQAILLAAAMAAYWLAYGVARAHDPLGWLVLWGA
;
A
#
# COMPACT_ATOMS: atom_id res chain seq x y z
N MET A 1 14.27 18.74 -9.33
CA MET A 1 13.44 17.65 -8.76
C MET A 1 12.70 18.07 -7.49
N ILE A 2 13.35 18.74 -6.52
CA ILE A 2 12.69 19.18 -5.27
C ILE A 2 11.49 20.12 -5.50
N GLU A 3 11.54 20.92 -6.57
CA GLU A 3 10.44 21.81 -7.00
C GLU A 3 9.14 21.06 -7.30
N PHE A 4 9.24 19.81 -7.74
CA PHE A 4 8.07 18.95 -8.03
C PHE A 4 7.62 18.12 -6.82
N TYR A 5 8.25 18.29 -5.65
CA TYR A 5 7.92 17.50 -4.46
C TYR A 5 6.42 17.56 -4.11
N PRO A 6 5.75 18.73 -4.07
CA PRO A 6 4.33 18.80 -3.73
C PRO A 6 3.46 18.00 -4.71
N GLN A 7 3.76 18.07 -6.00
CA GLN A 7 3.02 17.42 -7.07
C GLN A 7 3.21 15.90 -7.00
N ILE A 8 4.46 15.45 -6.86
CA ILE A 8 4.79 14.02 -6.73
C ILE A 8 4.14 13.46 -5.46
N HIS A 9 4.22 14.18 -4.35
CA HIS A 9 3.60 13.77 -3.09
C HIS A 9 2.07 13.66 -3.22
N TRP A 10 1.42 14.63 -3.86
CA TRP A 10 -0.03 14.61 -4.06
C TRP A 10 -0.48 13.44 -4.96
N VAL A 11 0.25 13.19 -6.05
CA VAL A 11 0.02 12.02 -6.93
C VAL A 11 0.22 10.71 -6.15
N HIS A 12 1.30 10.61 -5.37
CA HIS A 12 1.59 9.43 -4.57
C HIS A 12 0.47 9.13 -3.56
N VAL A 13 0.01 10.13 -2.80
CA VAL A 13 -1.07 9.97 -1.82
C VAL A 13 -2.38 9.57 -2.51
N THR A 14 -2.73 10.24 -3.61
CA THR A 14 -3.94 9.92 -4.38
C THR A 14 -3.90 8.49 -4.91
N ALA A 15 -2.76 8.06 -5.46
CA ALA A 15 -2.56 6.71 -5.96
C ALA A 15 -2.61 5.65 -4.84
N ILE A 16 -2.09 5.95 -3.64
CA ILE A 16 -2.20 5.06 -2.47
C ILE A 16 -3.67 4.86 -2.09
N VAL A 17 -4.45 5.93 -2.02
CA VAL A 17 -5.88 5.86 -1.67
C VAL A 17 -6.65 5.05 -2.73
N LEU A 18 -6.39 5.30 -4.01
CA LEU A 18 -6.95 4.51 -5.11
C LEU A 18 -6.58 3.03 -5.01
N SER A 19 -5.32 2.71 -4.74
CA SER A 19 -4.85 1.32 -4.57
C SER A 19 -5.58 0.62 -3.44
N GLY A 20 -5.67 1.25 -2.26
CA GLY A 20 -6.39 0.71 -1.11
C GLY A 20 -7.87 0.46 -1.40
N ALA A 21 -8.56 1.44 -1.98
CA ALA A 21 -9.98 1.30 -2.34
C ALA A 21 -10.20 0.19 -3.37
N TRP A 22 -9.33 0.12 -4.38
CA TRP A 22 -9.39 -0.92 -5.41
C TRP A 22 -9.09 -2.32 -4.84
N MET A 23 -8.20 -2.43 -3.86
CA MET A 23 -7.92 -3.69 -3.16
C MET A 23 -9.13 -4.16 -2.34
N VAL A 24 -9.79 -3.27 -1.59
CA VAL A 24 -11.00 -3.61 -0.82
C VAL A 24 -12.11 -4.09 -1.76
N MET A 25 -12.36 -3.37 -2.85
CA MET A 25 -13.39 -3.73 -3.82
C MET A 25 -13.14 -5.12 -4.41
N ARG A 26 -11.91 -5.39 -4.87
CA ARG A 26 -11.52 -6.69 -5.45
C ARG A 26 -11.54 -7.81 -4.41
N GLY A 27 -11.08 -7.54 -3.19
CA GLY A 27 -11.09 -8.49 -2.09
C GLY A 27 -12.52 -8.89 -1.70
N ALA A 28 -13.43 -7.91 -1.59
CA ALA A 28 -14.84 -8.17 -1.32
C ALA A 28 -15.49 -8.98 -2.44
N ALA A 29 -15.22 -8.65 -3.71
CA ALA A 29 -15.71 -9.39 -4.86
C ALA A 29 -15.21 -10.86 -4.88
N LEU A 30 -13.93 -11.09 -4.57
CA LEU A 30 -13.38 -12.45 -4.45
C LEU A 30 -14.06 -13.25 -3.32
N LEU A 31 -14.30 -12.62 -2.17
CA LEU A 31 -15.01 -13.26 -1.05
C LEU A 31 -16.46 -13.57 -1.38
N ALA A 32 -17.10 -12.74 -2.22
CA ALA A 32 -18.42 -13.00 -2.79
C ALA A 32 -18.42 -14.09 -3.87
N GLY A 33 -17.26 -14.65 -4.23
CA GLY A 33 -17.14 -15.71 -5.23
C GLY A 33 -17.09 -15.22 -6.68
N MET A 34 -16.90 -13.91 -6.90
CA MET A 34 -16.76 -13.35 -8.24
C MET A 34 -15.38 -13.64 -8.84
N THR A 35 -15.32 -13.82 -10.16
CA THR A 35 -14.08 -14.12 -10.90
C THR A 35 -13.47 -12.90 -11.57
N TRP A 36 -14.27 -11.85 -11.84
CA TRP A 36 -13.82 -10.62 -12.50
C TRP A 36 -12.59 -9.94 -11.88
N PRO A 37 -12.32 -10.01 -10.55
CA PRO A 37 -11.11 -9.40 -9.99
C PRO A 37 -9.80 -9.97 -10.52
N ARG A 38 -9.84 -11.17 -11.12
CA ARG A 38 -8.71 -11.85 -11.75
C ARG A 38 -8.65 -11.65 -13.26
N GLU A 39 -9.66 -11.02 -13.86
CA GLU A 39 -9.73 -10.83 -15.31
C GLU A 39 -8.82 -9.69 -15.77
N GLY A 40 -8.47 -9.70 -17.06
CA GLY A 40 -7.45 -8.82 -17.64
C GLY A 40 -7.72 -7.32 -17.41
N PHE A 41 -8.97 -6.87 -17.50
CA PHE A 41 -9.31 -5.47 -17.28
C PHE A 41 -9.01 -5.01 -15.85
N ALA A 42 -9.44 -5.79 -14.86
CA ALA A 42 -9.18 -5.48 -13.45
C ALA A 42 -7.68 -5.56 -13.12
N TRP A 43 -6.98 -6.51 -13.75
CA TRP A 43 -5.53 -6.64 -13.64
C TRP A 43 -4.81 -5.40 -14.18
N SER A 44 -5.17 -4.93 -15.38
CA SER A 44 -4.57 -3.74 -16.01
C SER A 44 -4.74 -2.46 -15.18
N ILE A 45 -5.92 -2.26 -14.58
CA ILE A 45 -6.16 -1.12 -13.66
C ILE A 45 -5.20 -1.20 -12.47
N SER A 46 -5.02 -2.39 -11.92
CA SER A 46 -4.16 -2.61 -10.77
C SER A 46 -2.70 -2.34 -11.10
N LEU A 47 -2.24 -2.83 -12.25
CA LEU A 47 -0.89 -2.58 -12.74
C LEU A 47 -0.63 -1.07 -12.93
N ALA A 48 -1.60 -0.33 -13.47
CA ALA A 48 -1.48 1.12 -13.65
C ALA A 48 -1.41 1.87 -12.31
N ILE A 49 -2.29 1.53 -11.36
CA ILE A 49 -2.32 2.16 -10.03
C ILE A 49 -1.03 1.83 -9.27
N ASP A 50 -0.67 0.56 -9.18
CA ASP A 50 0.49 0.10 -8.42
C ASP A 50 1.80 0.62 -9.02
N GLY A 51 1.90 0.64 -10.35
CA GLY A 51 3.00 1.29 -11.06
C GLY A 51 3.13 2.77 -10.69
N THR A 52 2.01 3.50 -10.67
CA THR A 52 2.00 4.91 -10.27
C THR A 52 2.46 5.10 -8.82
N VAL A 53 1.98 4.26 -7.89
CA VAL A 53 2.39 4.29 -6.48
C VAL A 53 3.90 4.08 -6.35
N LEU A 54 4.44 3.03 -6.98
CA LEU A 54 5.85 2.64 -6.89
C LEU A 54 6.77 3.66 -7.56
N THR A 55 6.39 4.17 -8.74
CA THR A 55 7.17 5.21 -9.42
C THR A 55 7.21 6.49 -8.60
N ALA A 56 6.06 6.96 -8.10
CA ALA A 56 6.03 8.16 -7.27
C ALA A 56 6.79 7.97 -5.94
N ALA A 57 6.72 6.78 -5.34
CA ALA A 57 7.52 6.43 -4.17
C ALA A 57 9.02 6.49 -4.44
N ALA A 58 9.49 5.93 -5.57
CA ALA A 58 10.90 5.96 -5.95
C ALA A 58 11.38 7.40 -6.21
N MET A 59 10.57 8.22 -6.88
CA MET A 59 10.87 9.64 -7.08
C MET A 59 11.00 10.38 -5.74
N LEU A 60 10.06 10.20 -4.82
CA LEU A 60 10.15 10.79 -3.47
C LEU A 60 11.40 10.32 -2.74
N LEU A 61 11.69 9.02 -2.75
CA LEU A 61 12.86 8.44 -2.09
C LEU A 61 14.17 9.08 -2.56
N SER A 62 14.29 9.39 -3.86
CA SER A 62 15.47 10.05 -4.43
C SER A 62 15.62 11.54 -4.08
N ILE A 63 14.53 12.19 -3.65
CA ILE A 63 14.50 13.62 -3.32
C ILE A 63 14.62 13.85 -1.81
N LEU A 64 14.28 12.84 -1.00
CA LEU A 64 14.30 12.94 0.46
C LEU A 64 15.72 13.14 1.00
N PRO A 65 15.92 14.03 2.00
CA PRO A 65 17.20 14.19 2.67
C PRO A 65 17.57 12.92 3.45
N THR A 66 18.88 12.64 3.56
CA THR A 66 19.43 11.47 4.26
C THR A 66 19.00 11.37 5.72
N GLU A 67 18.77 12.52 6.37
CA GLU A 67 18.20 12.68 7.72
C GLU A 67 16.92 11.84 7.91
N MET A 68 16.07 11.73 6.89
CA MET A 68 14.80 11.00 6.95
C MET A 68 15.00 9.48 7.11
N PHE A 69 16.18 8.95 6.81
CA PHE A 69 16.50 7.53 6.90
C PHE A 69 17.05 7.13 8.28
N VAL A 70 17.47 8.10 9.10
CA VAL A 70 18.16 7.86 10.39
C VAL A 70 17.24 7.22 11.42
N ASN A 71 15.99 7.67 11.50
CA ASN A 71 15.03 7.19 12.51
C ASN A 71 14.31 5.90 12.13
N HIS A 72 14.73 5.23 11.04
CA HIS A 72 14.21 3.94 10.56
C HIS A 72 12.70 3.86 10.25
N TRP A 73 11.91 4.90 10.54
CA TRP A 73 10.47 4.96 10.25
C TRP A 73 10.19 4.73 8.75
N LEU A 74 11.04 5.26 7.86
CA LEU A 74 10.91 5.08 6.42
C LEU A 74 11.13 3.62 6.01
N THR A 75 12.10 2.94 6.62
CA THR A 75 12.34 1.50 6.42
C THR A 75 11.14 0.68 6.87
N VAL A 76 10.59 0.97 8.05
CA VAL A 76 9.37 0.31 8.56
C VAL A 76 8.19 0.54 7.63
N LYS A 77 8.00 1.77 7.12
CA LYS A 77 6.97 2.09 6.13
C LYS A 77 7.14 1.23 4.86
N LEU A 78 8.36 1.10 4.35
CA LEU A 78 8.64 0.30 3.15
C LEU A 78 8.38 -1.20 3.38
N ILE A 79 8.66 -1.73 4.57
CA ILE A 79 8.34 -3.12 4.94
C ILE A 79 6.83 -3.34 4.89
N PHE A 80 6.04 -2.47 5.53
CA PHE A 80 4.57 -2.60 5.51
C PHE A 80 3.99 -2.45 4.10
N VAL A 81 4.51 -1.53 3.29
CA VAL A 81 4.12 -1.39 1.88
C VAL A 81 4.42 -2.68 1.10
N THR A 82 5.59 -3.31 1.35
CA THR A 82 5.95 -4.59 0.73
C THR A 82 4.98 -5.70 1.13
N ILE A 83 4.66 -5.81 2.43
CA ILE A 83 3.68 -6.78 2.93
C ILE A 83 2.31 -6.56 2.27
N TYR A 84 1.85 -5.31 2.17
CA TYR A 84 0.61 -4.96 1.50
C TYR A 84 0.57 -5.49 0.06
N PHE A 85 1.60 -5.21 -0.74
CA PHE A 85 1.66 -5.68 -2.12
C PHE A 85 1.75 -7.21 -2.19
N VAL A 86 2.62 -7.85 -1.42
CA VAL A 86 2.77 -9.32 -1.44
C VAL A 86 1.45 -10.01 -1.08
N CYS A 87 0.78 -9.58 -0.02
CA CYS A 87 -0.51 -10.15 0.37
C CYS A 87 -1.61 -9.87 -0.67
N GLY A 88 -1.63 -8.66 -1.25
CA GLY A 88 -2.58 -8.27 -2.30
C GLY A 88 -2.42 -9.08 -3.59
N TYR A 89 -1.19 -9.23 -4.08
CA TYR A 89 -0.90 -10.07 -5.25
C TYR A 89 -1.17 -11.54 -4.95
N ALA A 90 -0.82 -12.03 -3.77
CA ALA A 90 -1.15 -13.39 -3.34
C ALA A 90 -2.66 -13.66 -3.33
N LEU A 91 -3.47 -12.71 -2.83
CA LEU A 91 -4.93 -12.82 -2.84
C LEU A 91 -5.51 -13.03 -4.25
N LEU A 92 -4.93 -12.35 -5.25
CA LEU A 92 -5.41 -12.36 -6.62
C LEU A 92 -4.89 -13.57 -7.40
N LEU A 93 -3.61 -13.89 -7.26
CA LEU A 93 -2.91 -14.93 -8.03
C LEU A 93 -3.15 -16.33 -7.47
N MET A 94 -3.34 -16.47 -6.15
CA MET A 94 -3.52 -17.78 -5.54
C MET A 94 -4.98 -18.21 -5.61
N GLN A 95 -5.21 -19.43 -6.10
CA GLN A 95 -6.49 -20.10 -5.96
C GLN A 95 -6.63 -20.61 -4.52
N ALA A 96 -7.02 -19.71 -3.63
CA ALA A 96 -7.21 -19.95 -2.22
C ALA A 96 -8.70 -20.11 -1.87
N GLY A 97 -9.02 -20.94 -0.88
CA GLY A 97 -10.37 -20.98 -0.29
C GLY A 97 -10.71 -19.66 0.42
N ARG A 98 -12.01 -19.41 0.64
CA ARG A 98 -12.53 -18.14 1.18
C ARG A 98 -11.85 -17.70 2.47
N ALA A 99 -11.59 -18.62 3.40
CA ALA A 99 -10.91 -18.31 4.66
C ALA A 99 -9.52 -17.72 4.45
N ARG A 100 -8.73 -18.31 3.54
CA ARG A 100 -7.38 -17.82 3.22
C ARG A 100 -7.41 -16.51 2.44
N GLN A 101 -8.40 -16.32 1.56
CA GLN A 101 -8.63 -15.03 0.90
C GLN A 101 -8.94 -13.92 1.93
N ALA A 102 -9.79 -14.21 2.92
CA ALA A 102 -10.12 -13.27 3.99
C ALA A 102 -8.89 -12.90 4.82
N ILE A 103 -8.05 -13.90 5.18
CA ILE A 103 -6.79 -13.66 5.90
C ILE A 103 -5.85 -12.79 5.08
N LEU A 104 -5.67 -13.07 3.78
CA LEU A 104 -4.80 -12.28 2.92
C LEU A 104 -5.29 -10.84 2.76
N LEU A 105 -6.60 -10.65 2.58
CA LEU A 105 -7.21 -9.32 2.53
C LEU A 105 -7.01 -8.58 3.85
N ALA A 106 -7.28 -9.23 4.98
CA ALA A 106 -7.10 -8.64 6.30
C ALA A 106 -5.63 -8.27 6.57
N ALA A 107 -4.69 -9.14 6.20
CA ALA A 107 -3.26 -8.88 6.33
C ALA A 107 -2.82 -7.70 5.44
N ALA A 108 -3.28 -7.63 4.20
CA ALA A 108 -3.01 -6.49 3.32
C ALA A 108 -3.56 -5.18 3.91
N MET A 109 -4.81 -5.18 4.39
CA MET A 109 -5.42 -3.99 4.99
C MET A 109 -4.77 -3.58 6.30
N ALA A 110 -4.35 -4.54 7.13
CA ALA A 110 -3.59 -4.26 8.33
C ALA A 110 -2.23 -3.62 7.99
N ALA A 111 -1.51 -4.15 7.00
CA ALA A 111 -0.24 -3.58 6.56
C ALA A 111 -0.42 -2.15 5.98
N TYR A 112 -1.46 -1.93 5.19
CA TYR A 112 -1.82 -0.59 4.70
C TYR A 112 -2.08 0.38 5.86
N TRP A 113 -2.86 -0.04 6.85
CA TRP A 113 -3.18 0.78 8.02
C TRP A 113 -1.95 1.09 8.89
N LEU A 114 -1.08 0.09 9.10
CA LEU A 114 0.17 0.27 9.85
C LEU A 114 1.13 1.22 9.12
N ALA A 115 1.27 1.08 7.79
CA ALA A 115 2.06 1.99 6.97
C ALA A 115 1.57 3.45 7.08
N TYR A 116 0.25 3.65 7.12
CA TYR A 116 -0.35 4.97 7.32
C TYR A 116 -0.02 5.55 8.71
N GLY A 117 -0.10 4.74 9.78
CA GLY A 117 0.26 5.18 11.13
C GLY A 117 1.72 5.60 11.25
N VAL A 118 2.64 4.81 10.70
CA VAL A 118 4.07 5.13 10.62
C VAL A 118 4.31 6.42 9.84
N ALA A 119 3.61 6.60 8.71
CA ALA A 119 3.71 7.84 7.94
C ALA A 119 3.18 9.06 8.69
N ARG A 120 2.13 8.90 9.52
CA ARG A 120 1.51 10.03 10.24
C ARG A 120 2.31 10.44 11.48
N ALA A 121 2.92 9.47 12.16
CA ALA A 121 3.76 9.68 13.34
C ALA A 121 5.20 10.09 12.97
N HIS A 122 5.67 9.76 11.76
CA HIS A 122 7.09 9.81 11.37
C HIS A 122 8.01 9.10 12.37
N ASP A 123 7.48 8.04 13.00
CA ASP A 123 8.14 7.24 14.01
C ASP A 123 7.95 5.75 13.67
N PRO A 124 8.98 4.90 13.84
CA PRO A 124 8.87 3.46 13.54
C PRO A 124 7.79 2.73 14.34
N LEU A 125 7.42 3.22 15.53
CA LEU A 125 6.34 2.65 16.35
C LEU A 125 4.94 3.08 15.88
N GLY A 126 4.85 4.09 15.00
CA GLY A 126 3.63 4.49 14.30
C GLY A 126 2.46 4.78 15.24
N TRP A 127 1.43 3.92 15.19
CA TRP A 127 0.21 4.06 15.99
C TRP A 127 0.43 4.02 17.50
N LEU A 128 1.46 3.31 17.98
CA LEU A 128 1.76 3.23 19.41
C LEU A 128 2.13 4.61 19.98
N VAL A 129 2.79 5.45 19.17
CA VAL A 129 3.10 6.84 19.54
C VAL A 129 1.86 7.70 19.51
N LEU A 130 1.02 7.55 18.48
CA LEU A 130 -0.20 8.35 18.32
C LEU A 130 -1.27 8.08 19.40
N TRP A 131 -1.29 6.89 19.99
CA TRP A 131 -2.26 6.53 21.03
C TRP A 131 -1.75 6.79 22.46
N GLY A 132 -0.44 6.93 22.63
CA GLY A 132 0.20 7.25 23.91
C GLY A 132 0.49 8.74 24.13
N ALA A 133 0.26 9.59 23.12
CA ALA A 133 0.41 11.05 23.16
C ALA A 133 -0.94 11.74 23.39
#